data_AF-A0A7X7QET9-F1
#
_entry.id   AF-A0A7X7QET9-F1
#
_cell.length_a   1.000
_cell.length_b   1.000
_cell.length_c   1.000
_cell.angle_alpha   90.00
_cell.angle_beta   90.00
_cell.angle_gamma   90.00
#
_symmetry.space_group_name_H-M   'P 1'
#
loop_
_entity.id
_entity.type
_entity.pdbx_description
1 polymer ?
#
loop_
_entity_poly.entity_id
_entity_poly.type
_entity_poly.pdbx_seq_one_letter_code
_entity_poly.pdbx_strand_id
1 'polypeptide(L)'
;MPRPVLVLQHAPWERPGLIDTALEGLACERRTVLDEDAPSLPRARDLAGLVVMGGPQDADDDARHPGLAAERRLLAEAVDAEVPVLAVCLGMQLLALALGARLDKGAARQIGFALGVQMHPEMEPALLASWLDEPRMRTALEPGQAARLATEGEHVLPALRGPVLAGLGALHEAVVARG
;
A
#
# COMPACT_ATOMS: atom_id res chain seq x y z
N MET A 1 -8.10 24.33 -5.35
CA MET A 1 -7.37 23.28 -6.10
C MET A 1 -7.92 21.93 -5.65
N PRO A 2 -8.03 20.93 -6.54
CA PRO A 2 -8.52 19.61 -6.14
C PRO A 2 -7.58 19.01 -5.08
N ARG A 3 -8.15 18.31 -4.09
CA ARG A 3 -7.37 17.60 -3.07
C ARG A 3 -6.64 16.42 -3.73
N PRO A 4 -5.35 16.19 -3.46
CA PRO A 4 -4.64 15.08 -4.09
C PRO A 4 -4.93 13.75 -3.38
N VAL A 5 -4.68 12.65 -4.08
CA VAL A 5 -4.40 11.34 -3.47
C VAL A 5 -2.92 11.31 -3.08
N LEU A 6 -2.63 11.03 -1.81
CA LEU A 6 -1.25 10.81 -1.36
C LEU A 6 -0.92 9.31 -1.43
N VAL A 7 0.22 8.98 -2.04
CA VAL A 7 0.77 7.62 -2.09
C VAL A 7 2.07 7.58 -1.29
N LEU A 8 2.09 6.81 -0.21
CA LEU A 8 3.29 6.55 0.59
C LEU A 8 3.95 5.26 0.13
N GLN A 9 5.23 5.34 -0.25
CA GLN A 9 6.04 4.21 -0.72
C GLN A 9 7.24 3.99 0.20
N HIS A 10 7.55 2.71 0.50
CA HIS A 10 8.60 2.32 1.44
C HIS A 10 9.84 1.69 0.77
N ALA A 11 9.77 1.47 -0.55
CA ALA A 11 10.89 0.99 -1.34
C ALA A 11 10.72 1.34 -2.83
N PRO A 12 11.82 1.56 -3.58
CA PRO A 12 11.75 1.85 -5.02
C PRO A 12 11.02 0.80 -5.87
N TRP A 13 11.03 -0.47 -5.45
CA TRP A 13 10.37 -1.58 -6.15
C TRP A 13 8.96 -1.87 -5.64
N GLU A 14 8.54 -1.31 -4.50
CA GLU A 14 7.16 -1.37 -3.98
C GLU A 14 6.31 -0.32 -4.69
N ARG A 15 6.14 -0.52 -6.00
CA ARG A 15 5.42 0.41 -6.89
C ARG A 15 3.92 0.14 -6.85
N PRO A 16 3.06 1.15 -7.08
CA PRO A 16 1.61 0.97 -7.03
C PRO A 16 1.03 -0.02 -8.06
N GLY A 17 1.75 -0.32 -9.15
CA GLY A 17 1.34 -1.36 -10.12
C GLY A 17 -0.10 -1.16 -10.60
N LEU A 18 -0.94 -2.18 -10.48
CA LEU A 18 -2.38 -2.09 -10.83
C LEU A 18 -3.14 -0.96 -10.11
N ILE A 19 -2.68 -0.50 -8.95
CA ILE A 19 -3.30 0.62 -8.24
C ILE A 19 -3.22 1.90 -9.07
N ASP A 20 -2.18 2.09 -9.88
CA ASP A 20 -2.06 3.27 -10.74
C ASP A 20 -3.24 3.38 -11.70
N THR A 21 -3.82 2.26 -12.17
CA THR A 21 -5.03 2.27 -13.01
C THR A 21 -6.23 2.91 -12.32
N ALA A 22 -6.39 2.73 -11.01
CA ALA A 22 -7.46 3.39 -10.26
C ALA A 22 -7.14 4.84 -9.87
N LEU A 23 -5.89 5.26 -10.00
CA LEU A 23 -5.46 6.63 -9.77
C LEU A 23 -5.44 7.47 -11.06
N GLU A 24 -5.66 6.86 -12.22
CA GLU A 24 -5.72 7.56 -13.51
C GLU A 24 -6.75 8.71 -13.48
N GLY A 25 -6.32 9.88 -13.95
CA GLY A 25 -7.15 11.10 -13.97
C GLY A 25 -7.28 11.83 -12.63
N LEU A 26 -6.73 11.28 -11.53
CA LEU A 26 -6.72 11.94 -10.22
C LEU A 26 -5.40 12.70 -9.98
N ALA A 27 -5.48 13.82 -9.26
CA ALA A 27 -4.28 14.50 -8.80
C ALA A 27 -3.57 13.62 -7.76
N CYS A 28 -2.33 13.23 -8.02
CA CYS A 28 -1.59 12.31 -7.15
C CYS A 28 -0.24 12.89 -6.73
N GLU A 29 0.09 12.72 -5.45
CA GLU A 29 1.40 13.02 -4.88
C GLU A 29 2.00 11.72 -4.35
N ARG A 30 3.27 11.42 -4.70
CA ARG A 30 3.98 10.24 -4.20
C ARG A 30 5.12 10.67 -3.29
N ARG A 31 5.24 10.06 -2.11
CA ARG A 31 6.27 10.38 -1.12
C ARG A 31 6.83 9.12 -0.48
N THR A 32 8.08 9.23 -0.03
CA THR A 32 8.73 8.26 0.84
C THR A 32 9.23 9.02 2.04
N VAL A 33 8.71 8.69 3.23
CA VAL A 33 9.03 9.39 4.49
C VAL A 33 9.58 8.45 5.56
N LEU A 34 9.77 7.16 5.20
CA LEU A 34 10.12 6.06 6.09
C LEU A 34 11.25 6.39 7.08
N ASP A 35 12.34 6.98 6.57
CA ASP A 35 13.55 7.26 7.35
C ASP A 35 13.67 8.74 7.77
N GLU A 36 12.64 9.55 7.52
CA GLU A 36 12.58 10.94 7.96
C GLU A 36 12.17 11.00 9.44
N ASP A 37 12.91 11.78 10.23
CA ASP A 37 12.49 12.10 11.60
C ASP A 37 11.44 13.22 11.57
N ALA A 38 10.27 12.94 12.14
CA ALA A 38 9.11 13.84 12.16
C ALA A 38 8.75 14.45 10.77
N PRO A 39 8.45 13.62 9.75
CA PRO A 39 8.15 14.10 8.42
C PRO A 39 6.91 15.00 8.41
N SER A 40 6.98 16.08 7.64
CA SER A 40 5.82 16.96 7.45
C SER A 40 4.86 16.35 6.44
N LEU A 41 3.84 15.65 6.93
CA LEU A 41 2.72 15.12 6.14
C LEU A 41 1.53 16.09 6.14
N PRO A 42 0.69 16.10 5.08
CA PRO A 42 -0.53 16.90 5.05
C PRO A 42 -1.54 16.40 6.07
N ARG A 43 -2.52 17.23 6.45
CA ARG A 43 -3.65 16.76 7.27
C ARG A 43 -4.53 15.86 6.41
N ALA A 44 -5.05 14.79 6.98
CA ALA A 44 -5.87 13.83 6.22
C ALA A 44 -7.07 14.48 5.50
N ARG A 45 -7.72 15.47 6.13
CA ARG A 45 -8.86 16.21 5.55
C ARG A 45 -8.53 16.96 4.25
N ASP A 46 -7.26 17.25 4.02
CA ASP A 46 -6.78 17.99 2.86
C ASP A 46 -6.50 17.03 1.68
N LEU A 47 -6.70 15.71 1.88
CA LEU A 47 -6.55 14.65 0.88
C LEU A 47 -7.91 14.19 0.32
N ALA A 48 -7.91 13.79 -0.95
CA ALA A 48 -9.01 13.08 -1.58
C ALA A 48 -8.96 11.57 -1.31
N GLY A 49 -7.76 11.03 -1.07
CA GLY A 49 -7.51 9.64 -0.73
C GLY A 49 -6.08 9.42 -0.22
N LEU A 50 -5.84 8.26 0.39
CA LEU A 50 -4.54 7.86 0.91
C LEU A 50 -4.25 6.41 0.50
N VAL A 51 -3.09 6.20 -0.13
CA VAL A 51 -2.57 4.87 -0.47
C VAL A 51 -1.28 4.67 0.31
N VAL A 52 -1.18 3.59 1.08
CA VAL A 52 0.03 3.21 1.82
C VAL A 52 0.50 1.84 1.34
N MET A 53 1.66 1.82 0.67
CA MET A 53 2.17 0.65 -0.05
C MET A 53 2.82 -0.38 0.89
N GLY A 54 3.21 -1.51 0.31
CA GLY A 54 4.03 -2.51 0.97
C GLY A 54 5.46 -2.05 1.24
N GLY A 55 6.20 -2.91 1.93
CA GLY A 55 7.60 -2.72 2.31
C GLY A 55 8.09 -3.89 3.17
N PRO A 56 9.41 -4.14 3.21
CA PRO A 56 9.99 -5.23 4.01
C PRO A 56 10.07 -4.91 5.51
N GLN A 57 9.72 -3.69 5.92
CA GLN A 57 9.93 -3.21 7.28
C GLN A 57 8.95 -3.86 8.25
N ASP A 58 9.37 -4.00 9.50
CA ASP A 58 8.45 -4.34 10.59
C ASP A 58 7.62 -3.09 10.93
N ALA A 59 6.30 -3.23 10.98
CA ALA A 59 5.38 -2.09 11.09
C ALA A 59 5.47 -1.33 12.42
N ASP A 60 6.13 -1.88 13.43
CA ASP A 60 6.34 -1.30 14.77
C ASP A 60 7.79 -0.87 15.04
N ASP A 61 8.65 -0.89 14.02
CA ASP A 61 10.08 -0.59 14.15
C ASP A 61 10.43 0.89 13.95
N ASP A 62 9.88 1.73 14.82
CA ASP A 62 10.09 3.18 14.81
C ASP A 62 11.54 3.59 15.06
N ALA A 63 12.33 2.71 15.68
CA ALA A 63 13.72 2.99 16.00
C ALA A 63 14.61 3.03 14.75
N ARG A 64 14.35 2.14 13.78
CA ARG A 64 15.05 2.15 12.49
C ARG A 64 14.34 3.03 11.47
N HIS A 65 13.03 3.18 11.57
CA HIS A 65 12.18 3.88 10.60
C HIS A 65 11.25 4.88 11.29
N PRO A 66 11.76 6.06 11.72
CA PRO A 66 11.00 7.02 12.52
C PRO A 66 9.76 7.58 11.79
N GLY A 67 9.75 7.56 10.45
CA GLY A 67 8.62 7.97 9.64
C GLY A 67 7.36 7.13 9.86
N LEU A 68 7.50 5.85 10.22
CA LEU A 68 6.36 4.93 10.43
C LEU A 68 5.37 5.46 11.47
N ALA A 69 5.86 6.14 12.51
CA ALA A 69 5.00 6.75 13.52
C ALA A 69 4.13 7.88 12.95
N ALA A 70 4.66 8.67 12.01
CA ALA A 70 3.89 9.71 11.33
C ALA A 70 2.87 9.10 10.35
N GLU A 71 3.23 8.04 9.64
CA GLU A 71 2.32 7.33 8.74
C GLU A 71 1.13 6.72 9.48
N ARG A 72 1.37 6.06 10.63
CA ARG A 72 0.29 5.52 11.48
C ARG A 72 -0.64 6.62 12.00
N ARG A 73 -0.10 7.80 12.37
CA ARG A 73 -0.92 8.96 12.76
C ARG A 73 -1.80 9.44 11.60
N LEU A 74 -1.23 9.59 10.40
CA LEU A 74 -1.97 10.01 9.22
C LEU A 74 -3.07 8.99 8.85
N LEU A 75 -2.78 7.69 8.96
CA LEU A 75 -3.75 6.62 8.73
C LEU A 75 -4.93 6.68 9.71
N ALA A 76 -4.66 6.89 11.01
CA ALA A 76 -5.71 7.08 12.00
C ALA A 76 -6.56 8.32 11.69
N GLU A 77 -5.91 9.46 11.40
CA GLU A 77 -6.61 10.69 11.01
C GLU A 77 -7.46 10.52 9.75
N ALA A 78 -6.99 9.75 8.77
CA ALA A 78 -7.69 9.48 7.53
C ALA A 78 -8.95 8.65 7.77
N VAL A 79 -8.86 7.61 8.61
CA VAL A 79 -10.02 6.80 9.01
C VAL A 79 -11.04 7.65 9.76
N ASP A 80 -10.60 8.44 10.75
CA ASP A 80 -11.47 9.31 11.54
C ASP A 80 -12.17 10.39 10.68
N ALA A 81 -11.50 10.86 9.63
CA ALA A 81 -12.04 11.84 8.68
C ALA A 81 -12.78 11.23 7.49
N GLU A 82 -13.02 9.91 7.50
CA GLU A 82 -13.66 9.14 6.42
C GLU A 82 -12.99 9.39 5.04
N VAL A 83 -11.68 9.60 5.03
CA VAL A 83 -10.87 9.66 3.81
C VAL A 83 -10.72 8.22 3.28
N PRO A 84 -10.95 7.97 1.98
CA PRO A 84 -10.70 6.67 1.40
C PRO A 84 -9.23 6.24 1.59
N VAL A 85 -9.02 5.07 2.19
CA VAL A 85 -7.69 4.50 2.44
C VAL A 85 -7.56 3.14 1.77
N LEU A 86 -6.49 2.97 0.99
CA LEU A 86 -6.00 1.66 0.55
C LEU A 86 -4.65 1.38 1.21
N ALA A 87 -4.59 0.29 1.98
CA ALA A 87 -3.42 -0.10 2.73
C ALA A 87 -2.96 -1.50 2.31
N VAL A 88 -1.71 -1.62 1.87
CA VAL A 88 -1.19 -2.84 1.23
C VAL A 88 -0.04 -3.42 2.05
N CYS A 89 -0.13 -4.70 2.40
CA CYS A 89 0.91 -5.45 3.12
C CYS A 89 1.43 -4.71 4.37
N LEU A 90 2.61 -4.09 4.34
CA LEU A 90 3.10 -3.21 5.41
C LEU A 90 2.09 -2.10 5.73
N GLY A 91 1.54 -1.42 4.72
CA GLY A 91 0.49 -0.43 4.91
C GLY A 91 -0.70 -0.96 5.70
N MET A 92 -1.15 -2.20 5.46
CA MET A 92 -2.22 -2.83 6.23
C MET A 92 -1.81 -3.01 7.70
N GLN A 93 -0.58 -3.44 7.96
CA GLN A 93 -0.08 -3.60 9.32
C GLN A 93 0.00 -2.25 10.04
N LEU A 94 0.47 -1.20 9.36
CA LEU A 94 0.47 0.18 9.87
C LEU A 94 -0.95 0.66 10.19
N LEU A 95 -1.90 0.41 9.30
CA LEU A 95 -3.32 0.75 9.51
C LEU A 95 -3.89 -0.01 10.72
N ALA A 96 -3.59 -1.30 10.85
CA ALA A 96 -4.05 -2.12 11.98
C ALA A 96 -3.50 -1.58 13.30
N LEU A 97 -2.19 -1.28 13.37
CA LEU A 97 -1.56 -0.67 14.54
C LEU A 97 -2.13 0.72 14.85
N ALA A 98 -2.34 1.55 13.83
CA ALA A 98 -2.94 2.88 13.97
C ALA A 98 -4.34 2.84 14.61
N LEU A 99 -5.11 1.79 14.33
CA LEU A 99 -6.45 1.58 14.87
C LEU A 99 -6.46 0.74 16.16
N GLY A 100 -5.30 0.56 16.79
CA GLY A 100 -5.16 -0.12 18.09
C GLY A 100 -5.28 -1.65 18.03
N ALA A 101 -5.25 -2.25 16.84
CA ALA A 101 -5.21 -3.70 16.72
C ALA A 101 -3.83 -4.26 17.07
N ARG A 102 -3.82 -5.54 17.44
CA ARG A 102 -2.59 -6.35 17.48
C ARG A 102 -2.41 -7.04 16.14
N LEU A 103 -1.16 -7.20 15.71
CA LEU A 103 -0.86 -7.87 14.46
C LEU A 103 -0.98 -9.38 14.62
N ASP A 104 -1.94 -9.98 13.91
CA ASP A 104 -2.06 -11.41 13.64
C ASP A 104 -2.16 -11.61 12.12
N LYS A 105 -1.67 -12.73 11.61
CA LYS A 105 -1.54 -12.98 10.16
C LYS A 105 -2.92 -13.33 9.55
N GLY A 106 -3.44 -12.52 8.61
CA GLY A 106 -4.72 -12.77 7.90
C GLY A 106 -4.93 -11.90 6.63
N ALA A 107 -5.55 -12.48 5.59
CA ALA A 107 -5.41 -12.05 4.18
C ALA A 107 -6.00 -10.67 3.77
N ALA A 108 -7.09 -10.20 4.39
CA ALA A 108 -7.72 -8.92 4.08
C ALA A 108 -8.62 -8.46 5.25
N ARG A 109 -8.70 -7.15 5.51
CA ARG A 109 -9.53 -6.57 6.57
C ARG A 109 -10.06 -5.19 6.19
N GLN A 110 -11.38 -5.00 6.27
CA GLN A 110 -12.02 -3.69 6.11
C GLN A 110 -12.37 -3.11 7.48
N ILE A 111 -12.10 -1.81 7.68
CA ILE A 111 -12.48 -1.07 8.88
C ILE A 111 -13.03 0.30 8.45
N GLY A 112 -14.34 0.51 8.57
CA GLY A 112 -15.01 1.70 8.05
C GLY A 112 -14.79 1.87 6.55
N PHE A 113 -14.27 3.04 6.16
CA PHE A 113 -13.91 3.39 4.77
C PHE A 113 -12.51 2.94 4.35
N ALA A 114 -11.76 2.30 5.24
CA ALA A 114 -10.41 1.81 4.96
C ALA A 114 -10.41 0.32 4.60
N LEU A 115 -9.69 -0.02 3.54
CA LEU A 115 -9.44 -1.38 3.10
C LEU A 115 -7.96 -1.72 3.26
N GLY A 116 -7.67 -2.72 4.08
CA GLY A 116 -6.36 -3.35 4.20
C GLY A 116 -6.32 -4.68 3.47
N VAL A 117 -5.28 -4.92 2.67
CA VAL A 117 -5.02 -6.22 2.02
C VAL A 117 -3.62 -6.73 2.37
N GLN A 118 -3.53 -7.99 2.83
CA GLN A 118 -2.25 -8.66 3.12
C GLN A 118 -1.69 -9.32 1.86
N MET A 119 -2.56 -9.56 0.86
CA MET A 119 -2.15 -9.85 -0.50
C MET A 119 -1.64 -8.58 -1.18
N HIS A 120 -0.82 -8.73 -2.22
CA HIS A 120 -0.32 -7.63 -3.04
C HIS A 120 -1.22 -7.42 -4.28
N PRO A 121 -2.33 -6.65 -4.20
CA PRO A 121 -3.20 -6.38 -5.35
C PRO A 121 -2.50 -5.62 -6.48
N GLU A 122 -1.43 -4.90 -6.18
CA GLU A 122 -0.60 -4.17 -7.12
C GLU A 122 0.14 -5.08 -8.11
N MET A 123 0.24 -6.38 -7.81
CA MET A 123 1.14 -7.28 -8.53
C MET A 123 0.82 -7.43 -10.01
N GLU A 124 1.82 -7.11 -10.82
CA GLU A 124 1.90 -7.46 -12.23
C GLU A 124 3.17 -8.28 -12.49
N PRO A 125 3.23 -9.05 -13.59
CA PRO A 125 4.41 -9.87 -13.89
C PRO A 125 5.72 -9.06 -13.89
N ALA A 126 5.71 -7.84 -14.44
CA ALA A 126 6.89 -6.96 -14.45
C ALA A 126 7.27 -6.44 -13.04
N LEU A 127 6.28 -6.20 -12.18
CA LEU A 127 6.52 -5.82 -10.80
C LEU A 127 7.12 -6.99 -10.02
N LEU A 128 6.59 -8.21 -10.23
CA LEU A 128 7.09 -9.44 -9.62
C LEU A 128 8.54 -9.72 -10.03
N ALA A 129 8.85 -9.57 -11.31
CA ALA A 129 10.22 -9.69 -11.79
C ALA A 129 11.16 -8.72 -11.06
N SER A 130 10.76 -7.45 -10.92
CA SER A 130 11.58 -6.46 -10.19
C SER A 130 11.79 -6.80 -8.71
N TRP A 131 10.82 -7.48 -8.07
CA TRP A 131 10.99 -7.96 -6.71
C TRP A 131 11.93 -9.14 -6.63
N LEU A 132 11.84 -10.08 -7.58
CA LEU A 132 12.72 -11.25 -7.60
C LEU A 132 14.17 -10.88 -7.93
N ASP A 133 14.40 -9.76 -8.63
CA ASP A 133 15.73 -9.20 -8.88
C ASP A 133 16.34 -8.53 -7.64
N GLU A 134 15.52 -8.11 -6.69
CA GLU A 134 15.97 -7.44 -5.48
C GLU A 134 16.60 -8.46 -4.48
N PRO A 135 17.87 -8.28 -4.09
CA PRO A 135 18.57 -9.21 -3.22
C PRO A 135 17.83 -9.54 -1.93
N ARG A 136 17.28 -8.54 -1.22
CA ARG A 136 16.61 -8.78 0.07
C ARG A 136 15.34 -9.62 -0.05
N MET A 137 14.63 -9.48 -1.17
CA MET A 137 13.43 -10.26 -1.46
C MET A 137 13.80 -11.68 -1.89
N ARG A 138 14.93 -11.83 -2.58
CA ARG A 138 15.42 -13.11 -3.09
C ARG A 138 16.11 -13.97 -2.02
N THR A 139 16.82 -13.35 -1.06
CA THR A 139 17.56 -14.06 -0.01
C THR A 139 16.66 -14.82 0.96
N ALA A 140 15.39 -14.44 1.05
CA ALA A 140 14.40 -15.15 1.86
C ALA A 140 13.78 -16.37 1.14
N LEU A 141 14.18 -16.65 -0.11
CA LEU A 141 13.60 -17.70 -0.94
C LEU A 141 14.53 -18.92 -1.03
N GLU A 142 13.91 -20.11 -1.05
CA GLU A 142 14.64 -21.36 -1.26
C GLU A 142 15.22 -21.44 -2.68
N PRO A 143 16.30 -22.23 -2.90
CA PRO A 143 16.86 -22.45 -4.23
C PRO A 143 15.78 -22.86 -5.25
N GLY A 144 15.72 -22.14 -6.38
CA GLY A 144 14.73 -22.38 -7.45
C GLY A 144 13.32 -21.85 -7.17
N GLN A 145 13.02 -21.37 -5.96
CA GLN A 145 11.71 -20.78 -5.64
C GLN A 145 11.43 -19.49 -6.42
N ALA A 146 12.43 -18.63 -6.60
CA ALA A 146 12.27 -17.41 -7.40
C ALA A 146 11.82 -17.69 -8.84
N ALA A 147 12.46 -18.65 -9.51
CA ALA A 147 12.10 -19.03 -10.88
C ALA A 147 10.67 -19.60 -10.96
N ARG A 148 10.28 -20.43 -9.98
CA ARG A 148 8.90 -20.94 -9.88
C ARG A 148 7.89 -19.81 -9.68
N LEU A 149 8.16 -18.88 -8.76
CA LEU A 149 7.28 -17.74 -8.51
C LEU A 149 7.12 -16.86 -9.75
N ALA A 150 8.19 -16.62 -10.52
CA ALA A 150 8.12 -15.90 -11.78
C ALA A 150 7.19 -16.61 -12.77
N THR A 151 7.40 -17.91 -13.00
CA THR A 151 6.56 -18.71 -13.91
C THR A 151 5.12 -18.78 -13.44
N GLU A 152 4.86 -19.07 -12.16
CA GLU A 152 3.50 -19.10 -11.60
C GLU A 152 2.83 -17.74 -11.72
N GLY A 153 3.55 -16.65 -11.45
CA GLY A 153 3.05 -15.28 -11.56
C GLY A 153 2.57 -14.93 -12.96
N GLU A 154 3.27 -15.36 -14.01
CA GLU A 154 2.83 -15.18 -15.40
C GLU A 154 1.48 -15.84 -15.71
N HIS A 155 1.16 -16.94 -15.01
CA HIS A 155 -0.08 -17.69 -15.24
C HIS A 155 -1.22 -17.23 -14.31
N VAL A 156 -0.91 -16.90 -13.05
CA VAL A 156 -1.91 -16.62 -12.00
C VAL A 156 -2.32 -15.15 -11.98
N LEU A 157 -1.39 -14.21 -12.11
CA LEU A 157 -1.68 -12.78 -12.00
C LEU A 157 -2.70 -12.28 -13.03
N PRO A 158 -2.69 -12.72 -14.31
CA PRO A 158 -3.73 -12.32 -15.27
C PRO A 158 -5.15 -12.69 -14.84
N ALA A 159 -5.35 -13.84 -14.21
CA ALA A 159 -6.66 -14.28 -13.73
C ALA A 159 -7.16 -13.45 -12.54
N LEU A 160 -6.24 -12.93 -11.72
CA LEU A 160 -6.56 -12.08 -10.57
C LEU A 160 -6.83 -10.62 -10.96
N ARG A 161 -6.38 -10.18 -12.14
CA ARG A 161 -6.49 -8.79 -12.60
C ARG A 161 -7.93 -8.26 -12.57
N GLY A 162 -8.90 -9.03 -13.08
CA GLY A 162 -10.30 -8.61 -13.12
C GLY A 162 -10.89 -8.29 -11.73
N PRO A 163 -10.86 -9.25 -10.79
CA PRO A 163 -11.31 -9.03 -9.41
C PRO A 163 -10.57 -7.88 -8.69
N VAL A 164 -9.25 -7.76 -8.90
CA VAL A 164 -8.46 -6.66 -8.33
C VAL A 164 -8.93 -5.30 -8.85
N LEU A 165 -9.09 -5.16 -10.17
CA LEU A 165 -9.56 -3.91 -10.77
C LEU A 165 -10.97 -3.53 -10.29
N ALA A 166 -11.84 -4.51 -10.05
CA ALA A 166 -13.16 -4.24 -9.47
C ALA A 166 -13.06 -3.65 -8.05
N GLY A 167 -12.18 -4.18 -7.20
CA GLY A 167 -11.92 -3.62 -5.87
C GLY A 167 -11.30 -2.22 -5.91
N LEU A 168 -10.36 -2.00 -6.84
CA LEU A 168 -9.74 -0.70 -7.05
C LEU A 168 -10.71 0.34 -7.64
N GLY A 169 -11.69 -0.09 -8.43
CA GLY A 169 -12.79 0.75 -8.92
C GLY A 169 -13.63 1.35 -7.78
N ALA A 170 -13.93 0.56 -6.74
CA ALA A 170 -14.64 1.06 -5.57
C ALA A 170 -13.85 2.15 -4.82
N LEU A 171 -12.51 2.00 -4.74
CA LEU A 171 -11.65 3.05 -4.19
C LEU A 171 -11.71 4.32 -5.05
N HIS A 172 -11.61 4.19 -6.37
CA HIS A 172 -11.68 5.31 -7.31
C HIS A 172 -12.99 6.10 -7.14
N GLU A 173 -14.13 5.42 -7.11
CA GLU A 173 -15.44 6.04 -6.91
C GLU A 173 -15.51 6.81 -5.58
N ALA A 174 -14.98 6.23 -4.50
CA ALA A 174 -14.94 6.88 -3.19
C ALA A 174 -14.06 8.14 -3.18
N VAL A 175 -12.93 8.11 -3.88
CA VAL A 175 -12.04 9.27 -4.02
C VAL A 175 -12.69 10.38 -4.86
N VAL A 176 -13.30 10.03 -6.00
CA VAL A 176 -14.01 10.98 -6.86
C VAL A 176 -15.17 11.64 -6.13
N ALA A 177 -15.91 10.91 -5.29
CA ALA A 177 -17.01 11.47 -4.51
C ALA A 177 -16.56 12.51 -3.45
N ARG A 178 -15.27 12.50 -3.08
CA ARG A 178 -14.69 13.39 -2.05
C ARG A 178 -13.97 14.62 -2.63
N GLY A 179 -13.46 14.51 -3.85
CA GLY A 179 -12.70 15.55 -4.59
C GLY A 179 -13.57 16.57 -5.29
#